data_AF-H8H3V1-F1
#
_entry.id   AF-H8H3V1-F1
#
_cell.length_a   1.000
_cell.length_b   1.000
_cell.length_c   1.000
_cell.angle_alpha   90.00
_cell.angle_beta   90.00
_cell.angle_gamma   90.00
#
_symmetry.space_group_name_H-M   'P 1'
#
loop_
_entity.id
_entity.type
_entity.pdbx_description
1 polymer ?
#
loop_
_entity_poly.entity_id
_entity_poly.type
_entity_poly.pdbx_seq_one_letter_code
_entity_poly.pdbx_strand_id
1 'polypeptide(L)' 'MPSVAITLKTARDRLGLTQKELAIQAFKDTDFQSLISRYEAGIVEPSIATLRRLVPVLGLSLGDFDEIRDADER' A
#
# COMPACT_ATOMS: atom_id res chain seq x y z
N MET A 1 -3.22 -15.80 -4.71
CA MET A 1 -2.17 -14.82 -4.37
C MET A 1 -2.82 -13.68 -3.57
N PRO A 2 -2.13 -13.03 -2.63
CA PRO A 2 -2.69 -11.90 -1.88
C PRO A 2 -2.90 -10.69 -2.81
N SER A 3 -3.96 -9.92 -2.58
CA SER A 3 -4.24 -8.69 -3.33
C SER A 3 -3.35 -7.52 -2.87
N VAL A 4 -3.27 -6.46 -3.67
CA VAL A 4 -2.54 -5.22 -3.34
C VAL A 4 -2.91 -4.71 -1.94
N ALA A 5 -4.20 -4.74 -1.61
CA ALA A 5 -4.73 -4.33 -0.32
C ALA A 5 -4.16 -5.16 0.84
N ILE A 6 -4.17 -6.49 0.71
CA ILE A 6 -3.66 -7.42 1.73
C ILE A 6 -2.14 -7.25 1.89
N THR A 7 -1.41 -7.11 0.79
CA THR A 7 0.04 -6.92 0.80
C THR A 7 0.43 -5.63 1.52
N LEU A 8 -0.23 -4.50 1.21
CA LEU A 8 0.01 -3.21 1.87
C LEU A 8 -0.27 -3.30 3.38
N LYS A 9 -1.44 -3.83 3.76
CA LYS A 9 -1.83 -3.96 5.17
C LYS A 9 -0.86 -4.85 5.94
N THR A 10 -0.52 -6.01 5.39
CA THR A 10 0.37 -6.98 6.04
C THR A 10 1.77 -6.42 6.23
N ALA A 11 2.31 -5.72 5.23
CA ALA A 11 3.62 -5.07 5.35
C ALA A 11 3.60 -3.96 6.39
N ARG A 12 2.55 -3.14 6.43
CA ARG A 12 2.38 -2.09 7.45
C ARG A 12 2.33 -2.69 8.86
N ASP A 13 1.52 -3.73 9.05
CA ASP A 13 1.35 -4.41 10.34
C ASP A 13 2.66 -5.07 10.81
N ARG A 14 3.45 -5.66 9.90
CA ARG A 14 4.79 -6.24 10.22
C ARG A 14 5.79 -5.20 10.72
N LEU A 15 5.68 -3.96 10.25
CA LEU A 15 6.52 -2.85 10.71
C LEU A 15 5.97 -2.16 11.96
N GLY A 16 4.82 -2.60 12.48
CA GLY A 16 4.18 -2.00 13.66
C GLY A 16 3.66 -0.58 13.43
N LEU A 17 3.46 -0.17 12.18
CA LEU A 17 3.03 1.18 11.84
C LEU A 17 1.50 1.30 11.87
N THR A 18 1.00 2.41 12.42
CA THR A 18 -0.38 2.83 12.17
C THR A 18 -0.53 3.38 10.74
N GLN A 19 -1.75 3.43 10.23
CA GLN A 19 -2.03 4.05 8.93
C GLN A 19 -1.63 5.53 8.89
N LYS A 20 -1.75 6.24 10.02
CA LYS A 20 -1.32 7.64 10.17
C LYS A 20 0.20 7.77 10.06
N GLU A 21 0.95 6.87 10.70
CA GLU A 21 2.42 6.87 10.60
C GLU A 21 2.89 6.52 9.21
N LEU A 22 2.24 5.56 8.53
CA LEU A 22 2.52 5.28 7.12
C LEU A 22 2.25 6.51 6.25
N ALA A 23 1.15 7.23 6.50
CA ALA A 23 0.82 8.49 5.79
C ALA A 23 1.94 9.52 5.95
N ILE A 24 2.37 9.77 7.19
CA ILE A 24 3.46 10.69 7.49
C ILE A 24 4.77 10.23 6.84
N GLN A 25 5.10 8.94 6.89
CA GLN A 25 6.38 8.47 6.35
C GLN A 25 6.43 8.55 4.82
N ALA A 26 5.34 8.15 4.13
CA ALA A 26 5.26 8.08 2.68
C ALA A 26 4.93 9.44 2.01
N PHE A 27 4.11 10.27 2.65
CA PHE A 27 3.58 11.51 2.06
C PHE A 27 3.95 12.77 2.85
N LYS A 28 4.54 12.63 4.04
CA LYS A 28 4.82 13.76 4.97
C LYS A 28 3.56 14.50 5.42
N ASP A 29 2.42 13.83 5.33
CA ASP A 29 1.11 14.42 5.58
C ASP A 29 0.17 13.36 6.18
N THR A 30 -0.52 13.74 7.26
CA THR A 30 -1.46 12.88 7.97
C THR A 30 -2.78 12.68 7.24
N ASP A 31 -3.14 13.58 6.33
CA ASP A 31 -4.45 13.57 5.64
C ASP A 31 -4.59 12.34 4.72
N PHE A 32 -3.47 11.74 4.33
CA PHE A 32 -3.43 10.49 3.56
C PHE A 32 -3.81 9.24 4.36
N GLN A 33 -4.00 9.32 5.69
CA GLN A 33 -4.40 8.17 6.50
C GLN A 33 -5.74 7.58 6.04
N SER A 34 -6.73 8.42 5.73
CA SER A 34 -8.04 7.97 5.25
C SER A 34 -7.92 7.26 3.90
N LEU A 35 -7.02 7.73 3.04
CA LEU A 35 -6.78 7.14 1.72
C LEU A 35 -6.08 5.79 1.83
N ILE A 36 -5.08 5.67 2.72
CA ILE A 36 -4.43 4.40 3.06
C ILE A 36 -5.44 3.38 3.59
N SER A 37 -6.35 3.79 4.47
CA SER A 37 -7.41 2.89 4.97
C SER A 37 -8.28 2.34 3.84
N ARG A 38 -8.59 3.14 2.81
CA ARG A 38 -9.37 2.69 1.66
C ARG A 38 -8.59 1.73 0.77
N TYR A 39 -7.28 1.92 0.62
CA TYR A 39 -6.39 1.01 -0.08
C TYR A 39 -6.30 -0.35 0.61
N GLU A 40 -6.09 -0.36 1.92
CA GLU A 40 -5.98 -1.60 2.72
C GLU A 40 -7.30 -2.37 2.82
N ALA A 41 -8.43 -1.68 2.64
CA ALA A 41 -9.75 -2.29 2.54
C ALA A 41 -10.10 -2.77 1.12
N GLY A 42 -9.26 -2.50 0.12
CA GLY A 42 -9.55 -2.83 -1.28
C GLY A 42 -10.68 -2.01 -1.91
N ILE A 43 -11.08 -0.89 -1.29
CA ILE A 43 -12.17 -0.02 -1.78
C ILE A 43 -11.69 0.81 -2.98
N VAL A 44 -10.41 1.18 -2.98
CA VAL A 44 -9.77 1.95 -4.05
C VAL A 44 -8.42 1.32 -4.32
N GLU A 45 -8.02 1.24 -5.57
CA GLU A 45 -6.66 0.86 -5.90
C GLU A 45 -5.71 2.07 -5.86
N PRO A 46 -4.54 1.95 -5.24
CA PRO A 46 -3.52 2.99 -5.31
C PRO A 46 -2.93 3.06 -6.72
N SER A 47 -2.76 4.29 -7.23
CA SER A 47 -2.04 4.52 -8.48
C SER A 47 -0.57 4.05 -8.38
N ILE A 48 0.10 3.81 -9.52
CA ILE A 48 1.56 3.54 -9.52
C ILE A 48 2.34 4.67 -8.84
N ALA A 49 1.94 5.93 -9.01
CA ALA A 49 2.59 7.06 -8.35
C ALA A 49 2.44 7.00 -6.82
N THR A 50 1.28 6.55 -6.34
CA THR A 50 1.02 6.30 -4.93
C THR A 50 1.84 5.12 -4.41
N LEU A 51 1.85 4.01 -5.13
CA LEU A 51 2.63 2.82 -4.77
C LEU A 51 4.12 3.16 -4.66
N ARG A 52 4.68 3.93 -5.61
CA ARG A 52 6.07 4.41 -5.57
C ARG A 52 6.44 5.15 -4.29
N ARG A 53 5.48 5.75 -3.58
CA ARG A 53 5.69 6.40 -2.29
C ARG A 53 5.51 5.46 -1.10
N LEU A 54 4.54 4.55 -1.18
CA LEU A 54 4.22 3.61 -0.12
C LEU A 54 5.24 2.46 0.01
N VAL A 55 5.58 1.82 -1.11
CA VAL A 55 6.36 0.57 -1.09
C VAL A 55 7.73 0.69 -0.41
N PRO A 56 8.52 1.79 -0.60
CA PRO A 56 9.82 1.88 0.05
C PRO A 56 9.72 2.00 1.57
N VAL A 57 8.68 2.68 2.07
CA VAL A 57 8.41 2.79 3.51
C VAL A 57 8.03 1.44 4.11
N LEU A 58 7.34 0.61 3.32
CA LEU A 58 6.91 -0.72 3.70
C LEU A 58 7.98 -1.80 3.53
N GLY A 59 9.20 -1.44 3.08
CA GLY A 59 10.25 -2.41 2.78
C GLY A 59 9.92 -3.33 1.61
N LEU A 60 9.06 -2.87 0.70
CA LEU A 60 8.61 -3.59 -0.50
C LEU A 60 9.20 -2.94 -1.76
N SER A 61 9.13 -3.68 -2.86
CA SER A 61 9.40 -3.22 -4.22
C SER A 61 8.10 -3.16 -5.03
N LEU A 62 8.11 -2.45 -6.17
CA LEU A 62 6.94 -2.47 -7.08
C LEU A 62 6.71 -3.85 -7.71
N GLY A 63 7.78 -4.65 -7.87
CA GLY A 63 7.68 -6.01 -8.44
C GLY A 63 6.85 -6.96 -7.57
N ASP A 64 6.77 -6.71 -6.27
CA ASP A 64 5.87 -7.44 -5.35
C ASP A 64 4.38 -7.24 -5.69
N PHE A 65 4.06 -6.29 -6.57
CA PHE A 65 2.71 -5.98 -7.02
C PHE A 65 2.47 -6.27 -8.52
N ASP A 66 3.52 -6.44 -9.33
CA ASP A 66 3.37 -6.75 -10.77
C ASP A 66 2.75 -8.15 -10.98
N GLU A 67 3.10 -9.12 -10.13
CA GLU A 67 2.49 -10.48 -10.17
C GLU A 67 1.00 -10.48 -9.80
N ILE A 68 0.51 -9.44 -9.13
CA ILE A 68 -0.89 -9.31 -8.72
C ILE A 68 -1.75 -8.79 -9.88
N ARG A 69 -1.20 -7.91 -10.73
CA ARG A 69 -1.94 -7.27 -11.85
C ARG A 69 -2.15 -8.20 -13.04
N ASP A 70 -1.17 -9.07 -13.34
CA ASP A 70 -1.28 -10.04 -14.44
C ASP A 70 -2.34 -11.13 -14.19
N ALA A 71 -2.80 -11.28 -12.95
CA ALA A 71 -3.77 -12.30 -12.55
C ALA A 71 -5.24 -11.86 -12.70
N ASP A 72 -5.52 -10.54 -12.70
CA ASP A 72 -6.87 -9.99 -12.88
C ASP A 72 -7.25 -9.81 -14.36
N GLU A 73 -6.28 -9.86 -15.28
CA GLU A 73 -6.49 -9.77 -16.74
C GLU A 73 -6.62 -11.15 -17.43
N ARG A 74 -6.78 -12.26 -16.69
CA ARG A 74 -6.91 -13.62 -17.24
C ARG A 74 -8.26 -14.29 -16.98
#